data_AF-A0A258FJJ7-F1
#
_entry.id   AF-A0A258FJJ7-F1
#
_cell.length_a   1.000
_cell.length_b   1.000
_cell.length_c   1.000
_cell.angle_alpha   90.00
_cell.angle_beta   90.00
_cell.angle_gamma   90.00
#
_symmetry.space_group_name_H-M   'P 1'
#
loop_
_entity.id
_entity.type
_entity.pdbx_description
1 polymer ?
#
loop_
_entity_poly.entity_id
_entity_poly.type
_entity_poly.pdbx_seq_one_letter_code
_entity_poly.pdbx_strand_id
1 'polypeptide(L)'
;MARARECNMHMLGKVALVAAVTCSALSAGEALARDSERAPTAIRLSTAAVDFQDSAAVRSFYKRLENAAWKACDSQIPDLTLRREDVRCVKATIQQAVASLDKPLVTARHQSRSAQAYARGY
;
A
#
# COMPACT_ATOMS: atom_id res chain seq x y z
N MET A 1 22.78 21.95 -20.67
CA MET A 1 23.18 21.09 -21.81
C MET A 1 24.20 20.07 -21.31
N ALA A 2 24.05 18.81 -21.78
CA ALA A 2 25.03 17.72 -21.79
C ALA A 2 25.45 17.09 -20.44
N ARG A 3 25.70 15.78 -20.31
CA ARG A 3 25.38 14.56 -21.09
C ARG A 3 25.77 13.37 -20.18
N ALA A 4 24.95 12.31 -20.23
CA ALA A 4 25.24 10.87 -20.13
C ALA A 4 26.25 10.32 -19.08
N ARG A 5 25.82 9.30 -18.33
CA ARG A 5 26.69 8.28 -17.73
C ARG A 5 26.19 6.89 -18.16
N GLU A 6 26.92 6.25 -19.06
CA GLU A 6 26.90 4.80 -19.27
C GLU A 6 28.35 4.29 -19.39
N CYS A 7 28.77 3.46 -18.44
CA CYS A 7 29.82 2.44 -18.47
C CYS A 7 29.88 1.87 -17.04
N ASN A 8 29.14 0.80 -16.72
CA ASN A 8 29.41 -0.61 -17.03
C ASN A 8 30.68 -1.16 -16.36
N MET A 9 30.45 -1.91 -15.28
CA MET A 9 30.89 -3.31 -14.99
C MET A 9 32.35 -3.74 -15.16
N HIS A 10 32.67 -4.86 -14.50
CA HIS A 10 33.91 -5.67 -14.46
C HIS A 10 34.80 -5.33 -13.27
N MET A 11 34.69 -6.03 -12.12
CA MET A 11 35.17 -7.41 -11.93
C MET A 11 36.48 -7.66 -12.68
N LEU A 12 37.61 -7.53 -11.98
CA LEU A 12 38.85 -8.32 -12.14
C LEU A 12 39.97 -7.72 -11.29
N GLY A 13 40.72 -8.59 -10.59
CA GLY A 13 42.15 -8.36 -10.33
C GLY A 13 42.55 -7.82 -8.96
N LYS A 14 42.90 -8.76 -8.08
CA LYS A 14 43.86 -8.67 -6.94
C LYS A 14 44.65 -7.35 -6.84
N VAL A 15 44.35 -6.50 -5.86
CA VAL A 15 45.35 -5.70 -5.11
C VAL A 15 44.78 -5.41 -3.71
N ALA A 16 45.57 -5.68 -2.69
CA ALA A 16 45.29 -5.39 -1.28
C ALA A 16 45.36 -3.89 -0.98
N LEU A 17 44.87 -3.52 0.21
CA LEU A 17 45.23 -2.32 1.00
C LEU A 17 44.25 -1.14 0.97
N VAL A 18 43.40 -1.13 2.00
CA VAL A 18 43.00 -0.04 2.93
C VAL A 18 43.05 1.43 2.45
N ALA A 19 42.00 2.16 2.86
CA ALA A 19 41.81 3.62 2.89
C ALA A 19 41.27 4.24 1.57
N ALA A 20 40.36 5.21 1.54
CA ALA A 20 39.77 6.04 2.58
C ALA A 20 38.38 6.53 2.13
N VAL A 21 37.59 6.89 3.13
CA VAL A 21 36.42 7.77 3.11
C VAL A 21 36.54 8.91 2.08
N THR A 22 35.51 9.13 1.27
CA THR A 22 34.94 10.47 1.07
C THR A 22 33.47 10.38 0.67
N CYS A 23 32.61 10.88 1.57
CA CYS A 23 31.23 11.24 1.32
C CYS A 23 31.11 12.20 0.12
N SER A 24 30.09 12.00 -0.70
CA SER A 24 29.25 13.08 -1.23
C SER A 24 27.87 12.51 -1.49
N ALA A 25 27.00 12.70 -0.50
CA ALA A 25 25.56 12.69 -0.66
C ALA A 25 25.12 13.85 -1.58
N LEU A 26 23.80 13.95 -1.80
CA LEU A 26 23.04 14.83 -2.69
C LEU A 26 22.84 14.22 -4.08
N SER A 27 21.65 13.77 -4.50
CA SER A 27 20.30 14.11 -4.04
C SER A 27 19.34 12.97 -4.36
N ALA A 28 19.08 12.11 -3.38
CA ALA A 28 17.81 11.40 -3.35
C ALA A 28 16.79 12.46 -2.92
N GLY A 29 15.87 12.81 -3.82
CA GLY A 29 14.83 13.78 -3.51
C GLY A 29 14.14 13.36 -2.22
N GLU A 30 14.20 14.23 -1.22
CA GLU A 30 13.32 14.19 -0.07
C GLU A 30 11.91 14.36 -0.61
N ALA A 31 11.28 13.25 -0.96
CA ALA A 31 9.85 13.13 -0.80
C ALA A 31 9.63 13.32 0.71
N LEU A 32 9.33 14.57 1.10
CA LEU A 32 8.82 14.91 2.41
C LEU A 32 7.50 14.15 2.57
N ALA A 33 7.59 12.87 2.94
CA ALA A 33 6.52 12.19 3.61
C ALA A 33 6.39 12.92 4.94
N ARG A 34 5.48 13.88 4.97
CA ARG A 34 4.95 14.45 6.21
C ARG A 34 4.27 13.28 6.91
N ASP A 35 5.05 12.58 7.72
CA ASP A 35 4.56 11.68 8.75
C ASP A 35 3.84 12.58 9.76
N SER A 36 2.60 12.94 9.44
CA SER A 36 1.65 13.34 10.46
C SER A 36 1.48 12.09 11.30
N GLU A 37 2.11 12.09 12.47
CA GLU A 37 2.13 11.06 13.50
C GLU A 37 0.69 10.72 13.91
N ARG A 38 0.04 9.93 13.05
CA ARG A 38 -1.28 9.40 13.26
C ARG A 38 -1.08 8.04 13.89
N ALA A 39 -1.44 7.92 15.16
CA ALA A 39 -1.44 6.63 15.82
C ALA A 39 -2.21 5.62 14.95
N PRO A 40 -1.58 4.52 14.50
CA PRO A 40 -2.23 3.58 13.61
C PRO A 40 -3.41 2.93 14.33
N THR A 41 -4.63 3.22 13.89
CA THR A 41 -5.84 2.58 14.43
C THR A 41 -5.93 1.15 13.89
N ALA A 42 -5.46 0.18 14.67
CA ALA A 42 -5.56 -1.23 14.32
C ALA A 42 -6.97 -1.78 14.64
N ILE A 43 -7.76 -2.10 13.61
CA ILE A 43 -9.08 -2.75 13.77
C ILE A 43 -8.96 -4.23 13.43
N ARG A 44 -9.15 -5.09 14.43
CA ARG A 44 -9.14 -6.55 14.25
C ARG A 44 -10.53 -7.05 13.84
N LEU A 45 -10.60 -7.82 12.76
CA LEU A 45 -11.81 -8.50 12.33
C LEU A 45 -11.72 -9.99 12.65
N SER A 46 -12.76 -10.54 13.26
CA SER A 46 -12.87 -12.00 13.43
C SER A 46 -13.34 -12.66 12.14
N THR A 47 -12.60 -13.69 11.73
CA THR A 47 -12.89 -14.56 10.58
C THR A 47 -13.49 -15.91 10.99
N ALA A 48 -13.58 -16.20 12.30
CA ALA A 48 -13.92 -17.52 12.82
C ALA A 48 -15.33 -18.02 12.43
N ALA A 49 -16.26 -17.09 12.22
CA ALA A 49 -17.64 -17.40 11.82
C ALA A 49 -17.91 -17.12 10.33
N VAL A 50 -16.87 -16.91 9.53
CA VAL A 50 -17.03 -16.61 8.10
C VAL A 50 -16.81 -17.88 7.31
N ASP A 51 -17.88 -18.36 6.67
CA ASP A 51 -17.74 -19.36 5.62
C ASP A 51 -17.21 -18.67 4.36
N PHE A 52 -15.95 -18.95 4.01
CA PHE A 52 -15.31 -18.40 2.81
C PHE A 52 -15.68 -19.15 1.53
N GLN A 53 -16.49 -20.20 1.61
CA GLN A 53 -17.07 -20.89 0.44
C GLN A 53 -18.45 -20.33 0.07
N ASP A 54 -19.15 -19.71 1.03
CA ASP A 54 -20.43 -19.06 0.75
C ASP A 54 -20.24 -17.62 0.24
N SER A 55 -20.76 -17.38 -0.96
CA SER A 55 -20.67 -16.06 -1.61
C SER A 55 -21.39 -14.94 -0.84
N ALA A 56 -22.45 -15.27 -0.09
CA ALA A 56 -23.18 -14.29 0.72
C ALA A 56 -22.40 -13.91 1.98
N ALA A 57 -21.82 -14.88 2.68
CA ALA A 57 -20.91 -14.70 3.81
C ALA A 57 -19.65 -13.91 3.41
N VAL A 58 -19.02 -14.24 2.27
CA VAL A 58 -17.89 -13.48 1.73
C VAL A 58 -18.28 -12.03 1.43
N ARG A 59 -19.47 -11.81 0.84
CA ARG A 59 -19.97 -10.45 0.58
C ARG A 59 -20.18 -9.66 1.87
N SER A 60 -20.77 -10.30 2.89
CA SER A 60 -21.00 -9.69 4.20
C SER A 60 -19.68 -9.34 4.90
N PHE A 61 -18.74 -10.29 4.89
CA PHE A 61 -17.40 -10.09 5.41
C PHE A 61 -16.67 -8.94 4.70
N TYR A 62 -16.70 -8.91 3.36
CA TYR A 62 -16.03 -7.87 2.59
C TYR A 62 -16.60 -6.47 2.90
N LYS A 63 -17.91 -6.33 3.14
CA LYS A 63 -18.50 -5.06 3.61
C LYS A 63 -17.99 -4.65 5.00
N ARG A 64 -17.86 -5.61 5.93
CA ARG A 64 -17.28 -5.36 7.26
C ARG A 64 -15.83 -4.91 7.15
N LEU A 65 -15.07 -5.50 6.23
CA LEU A 65 -13.71 -5.10 5.91
C LEU A 65 -13.64 -3.66 5.36
N GLU A 66 -14.48 -3.31 4.38
CA GLU A 66 -14.56 -1.94 3.85
C GLU A 66 -14.87 -0.93 4.96
N ASN A 67 -15.83 -1.23 5.83
CA ASN A 67 -16.20 -0.36 6.95
C ASN A 67 -15.07 -0.22 7.98
N ALA A 68 -14.35 -1.30 8.29
CA ALA A 68 -13.21 -1.25 9.18
C ALA A 68 -12.06 -0.43 8.59
N ALA A 69 -11.78 -0.60 7.30
CA ALA A 69 -10.77 0.20 6.61
C ALA A 69 -11.10 1.70 6.65
N TRP A 70 -12.37 2.07 6.41
CA TRP A 70 -12.81 3.46 6.56
C TRP A 70 -12.62 3.99 7.98
N LYS A 71 -13.01 3.23 9.00
CA LYS A 71 -12.81 3.66 10.40
C LYS A 71 -11.34 3.79 10.79
N ALA A 72 -10.46 2.96 10.23
CA ALA A 72 -9.03 3.05 10.48
C ALA A 72 -8.39 4.26 9.80
N CYS A 73 -8.86 4.59 8.58
CA CYS A 73 -8.28 5.62 7.73
C CYS A 73 -8.94 7.01 7.85
N ASP A 74 -10.18 7.12 8.31
CA ASP A 74 -10.96 8.38 8.30
C ASP A 74 -10.30 9.48 9.14
N SER A 75 -9.77 10.52 8.49
CA SER A 75 -9.11 11.64 9.16
C SER A 75 -10.05 12.49 10.01
N GLN A 76 -11.37 12.34 9.86
CA GLN A 76 -12.41 13.16 10.52
C GLN A 76 -12.29 14.67 10.22
N ILE A 77 -11.40 15.06 9.29
CA ILE A 77 -11.18 16.44 8.88
C ILE A 77 -11.94 16.67 7.57
N PRO A 78 -12.80 17.69 7.47
CA PRO A 78 -13.54 18.01 6.26
C PRO A 78 -12.65 18.74 5.23
N ASP A 79 -11.51 18.16 4.88
CA ASP A 79 -10.60 18.65 3.84
C ASP A 79 -10.62 17.71 2.62
N LEU A 80 -10.75 18.28 1.41
CA LEU A 80 -10.86 17.50 0.17
C LEU A 80 -9.55 16.77 -0.19
N THR A 81 -8.40 17.30 0.20
CA THR A 81 -7.10 16.68 -0.04
C THR A 81 -6.90 15.50 0.89
N LEU A 82 -7.18 15.67 2.19
CA LEU A 82 -7.17 14.58 3.17
C LEU A 82 -8.17 13.48 2.81
N ARG A 83 -9.33 13.83 2.23
CA ARG A 83 -10.28 12.84 1.74
C ARG A 83 -9.70 11.95 0.62
N ARG A 84 -8.80 12.48 -0.23
CA ARG A 84 -8.10 11.65 -1.24
C ARG A 84 -7.08 10.73 -0.59
N GLU A 85 -6.38 11.20 0.44
CA GLU A 85 -5.47 10.36 1.23
C GLU A 85 -6.21 9.26 1.97
N ASP A 86 -7.35 9.56 2.58
CA ASP A 86 -8.19 8.58 3.25
C ASP A 86 -8.66 7.49 2.28
N VAL A 87 -9.07 7.88 1.05
CA VAL A 87 -9.41 6.90 0.00
C VAL A 87 -8.21 6.02 -0.38
N ARG A 88 -7.00 6.59 -0.49
CA ARG A 88 -5.78 5.82 -0.76
C ARG A 88 -5.46 4.86 0.38
N CYS A 89 -5.54 5.32 1.62
CA CYS A 89 -5.36 4.50 2.82
C CYS A 89 -6.35 3.34 2.83
N VAL A 90 -7.63 3.59 2.56
CA VAL A 90 -8.67 2.54 2.54
C VAL A 90 -8.37 1.49 1.47
N LYS A 91 -8.01 1.92 0.25
CA LYS A 91 -7.67 0.99 -0.85
C LYS A 91 -6.47 0.11 -0.48
N ALA A 92 -5.39 0.71 0.03
CA ALA A 92 -4.20 -0.02 0.45
C ALA A 92 -4.50 -1.00 1.60
N THR A 93 -5.27 -0.56 2.61
CA THR A 93 -5.67 -1.38 3.75
C THR A 93 -6.49 -2.59 3.31
N ILE A 94 -7.47 -2.40 2.42
CA ILE A 94 -8.27 -3.50 1.88
C ILE A 94 -7.40 -4.45 1.07
N GLN A 95 -6.52 -3.94 0.19
CA GLN A 95 -5.63 -4.77 -0.60
C GLN A 95 -4.71 -5.64 0.26
N GLN A 96 -4.10 -5.04 1.30
CA GLN A 96 -3.26 -5.77 2.25
C GLN A 96 -4.04 -6.83 3.02
N ALA A 97 -5.25 -6.50 3.49
CA ALA A 97 -6.11 -7.45 4.21
C ALA A 97 -6.56 -8.62 3.33
N VAL A 98 -6.95 -8.34 2.08
CA VAL A 98 -7.32 -9.38 1.10
C VAL A 98 -6.12 -10.29 0.81
N ALA A 99 -4.94 -9.72 0.59
CA ALA A 99 -3.71 -10.48 0.38
C ALA A 99 -3.34 -11.34 1.60
N SER A 100 -3.53 -10.82 2.81
CA SER A 100 -3.21 -11.53 4.06
C SER A 100 -4.18 -12.67 4.37
N LEU A 101 -5.44 -12.54 3.94
CA LEU A 101 -6.45 -13.60 4.12
C LEU A 101 -6.23 -14.77 3.16
N ASP A 102 -5.68 -14.50 1.97
CA ASP A 102 -5.41 -15.47 0.92
C ASP A 102 -6.61 -16.40 0.64
N LYS A 103 -7.80 -15.82 0.47
CA LYS A 103 -9.04 -16.54 0.17
C LYS A 103 -9.51 -16.24 -1.24
N PRO A 104 -9.63 -17.25 -2.14
CA PRO A 104 -9.97 -17.02 -3.55
C PRO A 104 -11.25 -16.21 -3.77
N LEU A 105 -12.33 -16.52 -3.03
CA LEU A 105 -13.60 -15.79 -3.17
C LEU A 105 -13.53 -14.35 -2.66
N VAL A 106 -12.69 -14.07 -1.66
CA VAL A 106 -12.46 -12.70 -1.17
C VAL A 106 -11.66 -11.89 -2.20
N THR A 107 -10.62 -12.51 -2.79
CA THR A 107 -9.81 -11.91 -3.85
C THR A 107 -10.64 -11.63 -5.11
N ALA A 108 -11.43 -12.60 -5.56
CA ALA A 108 -12.33 -12.43 -6.70
C ALA A 108 -13.37 -11.31 -6.45
N ARG A 109 -13.87 -11.21 -5.21
CA ARG A 109 -14.76 -10.11 -4.81
C ARG A 109 -14.08 -8.75 -4.90
N HIS A 110 -12.84 -8.64 -4.41
CA HIS A 110 -12.05 -7.42 -4.50
C HIS A 110 -11.82 -6.99 -5.95
N GLN A 111 -11.36 -7.92 -6.80
CA GLN A 111 -11.12 -7.67 -8.23
C GLN A 111 -12.38 -7.21 -8.97
N SER A 112 -13.52 -7.87 -8.71
CA SER A 112 -14.81 -7.47 -9.30
C SER A 112 -15.21 -6.04 -8.91
N ARG A 113 -14.97 -5.63 -7.66
CA ARG A 113 -15.26 -4.26 -7.20
C ARG A 113 -14.34 -3.23 -7.87
N SER A 114 -13.06 -3.54 -8.00
CA SER A 114 -12.09 -2.68 -8.68
C SER A 114 -12.42 -2.52 -10.17
N ALA A 115 -12.79 -3.60 -10.85
CA ALA A 115 -13.22 -3.56 -12.26
C ALA A 115 -14.49 -2.71 -12.44
N GLN A 116 -15.47 -2.81 -11.53
CA GLN A 116 -16.67 -1.97 -11.54
C GLN A 116 -16.36 -0.49 -11.30
N ALA A 117 -15.36 -0.16 -10.48
CA ALA A 117 -14.93 1.21 -10.26
C ALA A 117 -14.27 1.78 -11.52
N TYR A 118 -13.39 1.01 -12.16
CA TYR A 118 -12.75 1.37 -13.43
C TYR A 118 -13.78 1.58 -14.54
N ALA A 119 -14.76 0.67 -14.68
CA ALA A 119 -15.82 0.79 -15.67
C ALA A 119 -16.73 2.03 -15.48
N ARG A 120 -16.73 2.64 -14.28
CA ARG A 120 -17.47 3.87 -13.97
C ARG A 120 -16.63 5.15 -14.18
N GLY A 121 -15.39 5.05 -14.65
CA GLY A 121 -14.54 6.20 -14.96
C GLY A 121 -13.90 6.87 -13.75
N TYR A 122 -13.62 6.10 -12.68
CA TYR A 122 -12.83 6.54 -11.53
C TYR A 122 -11.32 6.43 -11.75
#